data_AF-A0A1S9RMU4-F1
#
_entry.id   AF-A0A1S9RMU4-F1
#
_cell.length_a   1.000
_cell.length_b   1.000
_cell.length_c   1.000
_cell.angle_alpha   90.00
_cell.angle_beta   90.00
_cell.angle_gamma   90.00
#
_symmetry.space_group_name_H-M   'P 1'
#
loop_
_entity.id
_entity.type
_entity.pdbx_description
1 polymer ?
#
loop_
_entity_poly.entity_id
_entity_poly.type
_entity_poly.pdbx_seq_one_letter_code
_entity_poly.pdbx_strand_id
1 'polypeptide(L)'
;MHQKYGDIVRLAPEELSFSYPDAQEQIMGHKKVDWEEMGKAPCFYRTFKYEALNIINEDRVEDLASNAQIFIGAGAESTATLLMGVAYLLLKHDHVYD
;
A
#
# COMPACT_ATOMS: atom_id res chain seq x y z
N MET A 1 5.02 12.44 13.87
CA MET A 1 5.38 11.69 15.10
C MET A 1 6.82 11.22 15.05
N HIS A 2 7.21 10.41 14.05
CA HIS A 2 8.57 9.90 13.89
C HIS A 2 9.66 10.97 13.70
N GLN A 3 9.34 12.10 13.05
CA GLN A 3 10.24 13.25 12.97
C GLN A 3 10.65 13.83 14.34
N LYS A 4 9.85 13.58 15.40
CA LYS A 4 10.09 14.11 16.75
C LYS A 4 10.61 13.04 17.72
N TYR A 5 10.16 11.79 17.58
CA TYR A 5 10.41 10.71 18.55
C TYR A 5 11.30 9.59 18.00
N GLY A 6 11.75 9.69 16.75
CA GLY A 6 12.63 8.71 16.11
C GLY A 6 11.89 7.67 15.29
N ASP A 7 12.66 6.77 14.69
CA ASP A 7 12.16 5.82 13.69
C ASP A 7 11.28 4.72 14.26
N ILE A 8 11.29 4.53 15.58
CA ILE A 8 10.50 3.53 16.29
C ILE A 8 9.77 4.20 17.45
N VAL A 9 8.44 4.12 17.46
CA VAL A 9 7.60 4.76 18.48
C VAL A 9 6.58 3.75 19.01
N ARG A 10 6.49 3.61 20.34
CA ARG A 10 5.47 2.79 20.99
C ARG A 10 4.15 3.57 21.06
N LEU A 11 3.11 3.07 20.40
CA LEU A 11 1.76 3.65 20.41
C LEU A 11 0.92 3.12 21.57
N ALA A 12 1.08 1.84 21.92
CA ALA A 12 0.34 1.16 22.99
C ALA A 12 1.22 0.11 23.68
N PRO A 13 0.77 -0.53 24.79
CA PRO A 13 1.53 -1.59 25.46
C PRO A 13 1.96 -2.74 24.55
N GLU A 14 1.20 -3.01 23.48
CA GLU A 14 1.48 -4.06 22.50
C GLU A 14 1.58 -3.55 21.05
N GLU A 15 1.62 -2.23 20.84
CA GLU A 15 1.64 -1.63 19.51
C GLU A 15 2.88 -0.74 19.32
N LEU A 16 3.63 -1.03 18.26
CA LEU A 16 4.82 -0.29 17.84
C LEU A 16 4.63 0.24 16.42
N SER A 17 5.10 1.46 16.19
CA SER A 17 5.13 2.12 14.89
C SER A 17 6.57 2.25 14.42
N PHE A 18 6.81 1.97 13.14
CA PHE A 18 8.13 1.99 12.50
C PHE A 18 8.09 2.93 11.28
N SER A 19 9.14 3.73 11.05
CA SER A 19 9.19 4.68 9.93
C SER A 19 10.49 4.70 9.13
N TYR A 20 11.38 3.73 9.30
CA TYR A 20 12.59 3.64 8.49
C TYR A 20 12.30 2.95 7.14
N PRO A 21 13.04 3.26 6.05
CA PRO A 21 12.71 2.85 4.69
C PRO A 21 12.56 1.33 4.50
N ASP A 22 13.42 0.56 5.18
CA ASP A 22 13.47 -0.90 5.04
C ASP A 22 12.49 -1.63 5.97
N ALA A 23 11.77 -0.90 6.85
CA ALA A 23 10.89 -1.47 7.86
C ALA A 23 9.78 -2.31 7.23
N GLN A 24 9.17 -1.80 6.17
CA GLN A 24 8.08 -2.48 5.48
C GLN A 24 8.54 -3.84 4.93
N GLU A 25 9.70 -3.91 4.28
CA GLU A 25 10.24 -5.15 3.73
C GLU A 25 10.65 -6.12 4.83
N GLN A 26 11.23 -5.63 5.93
CA GLN A 26 11.62 -6.50 7.05
C GLN A 26 10.43 -7.06 7.84
N ILE A 27 9.32 -6.32 7.92
CA ILE A 27 8.13 -6.69 8.69
C ILE A 27 7.08 -7.42 7.83
N MET A 28 6.96 -7.04 6.56
CA MET A 28 5.94 -7.54 5.64
C MET A 28 6.50 -8.23 4.38
N GLY A 29 7.81 -8.23 4.18
CA GLY A 29 8.43 -8.92 3.07
C GLY A 29 8.33 -10.43 3.17
N HIS A 30 8.74 -11.10 2.10
CA HIS A 30 8.68 -12.56 2.01
C HIS A 30 9.58 -13.21 3.06
N LYS A 31 9.13 -14.37 3.57
CA LYS A 31 9.84 -15.17 4.56
C LYS A 31 11.31 -15.35 4.15
N LYS A 32 12.23 -14.86 4.99
CA LYS A 32 13.65 -15.20 4.90
C LYS A 32 13.86 -16.61 5.46
N VAL A 33 14.78 -17.37 4.86
CA VAL A 33 14.89 -18.82 5.06
C VAL A 33 15.10 -19.23 6.53
N ASP A 34 15.77 -18.38 7.31
CA ASP A 34 16.13 -18.61 8.72
C ASP A 34 15.17 -17.97 9.75
N TRP A 35 14.08 -17.32 9.29
CA TRP A 35 13.22 -16.54 10.18
C TRP A 35 11.92 -17.29 10.48
N GLU A 36 11.54 -17.30 11.75
CA GLU A 36 10.20 -17.71 12.16
C GLU A 36 9.15 -16.81 11.51
N GLU A 37 8.04 -17.43 11.12
CA GLU A 37 6.95 -16.71 10.47
C GLU A 37 6.27 -15.79 11.48
N MET A 38 6.41 -14.48 11.27
CA MET A 38 5.65 -13.48 12.02
C MET A 38 4.19 -13.54 11.56
N GLY A 39 3.39 -14.32 12.29
CA GLY A 39 1.96 -14.44 12.03
C GLY A 39 1.32 -13.05 12.01
N LYS A 40 0.61 -12.74 10.93
CA LYS A 40 -0.13 -11.48 10.84
C LYS A 40 -1.13 -11.43 11.99
N ALA A 41 -1.05 -10.37 12.80
CA ALA A 41 -1.95 -10.24 13.94
C ALA A 41 -3.40 -10.24 13.43
N PRO A 42 -4.26 -11.15 13.90
CA PRO A 42 -5.60 -11.32 13.35
C PRO A 42 -6.43 -10.05 13.40
N CYS A 43 -6.19 -9.13 14.34
CA CYS A 43 -6.93 -7.86 14.41
C CYS A 43 -6.78 -6.97 13.16
N PHE A 44 -5.72 -7.12 12.35
CA PHE A 44 -5.51 -6.32 11.13
C PHE A 44 -6.02 -7.00 9.85
N TYR A 45 -6.35 -8.31 9.91
CA TYR A 45 -6.70 -9.12 8.73
C TYR A 45 -7.94 -10.00 8.94
N ARG A 46 -8.44 -10.12 10.16
CA ARG A 46 -9.73 -10.73 10.47
C ARG A 46 -10.77 -9.66 10.28
N THR A 47 -11.52 -9.78 9.20
CA THR A 47 -12.82 -9.15 9.04
C THR A 47 -13.60 -9.28 10.34
N PHE A 48 -13.99 -8.16 10.95
CA PHE A 48 -14.97 -8.20 12.03
C PHE A 48 -16.22 -8.86 11.48
N LYS A 49 -16.59 -10.03 12.02
CA LYS A 49 -17.64 -10.94 11.50
C LYS A 49 -19.05 -10.32 11.43
N TYR A 50 -19.19 -9.03 11.76
CA TYR A 50 -20.42 -8.27 11.92
C TYR A 50 -20.42 -6.92 11.18
N GLU A 51 -19.39 -6.60 10.39
CA GLU A 51 -19.46 -5.42 9.52
C GLU A 51 -20.18 -5.74 8.20
N ALA A 52 -20.91 -4.76 7.68
CA ALA A 52 -21.61 -4.86 6.40
C ALA A 52 -20.62 -5.22 5.27
N LEU A 53 -21.10 -6.00 4.30
CA LEU A 53 -20.40 -6.28 3.05
C LEU A 53 -19.99 -4.94 2.41
N ASN A 54 -18.68 -4.76 2.28
CA ASN A 54 -18.05 -3.60 1.68
C ASN A 54 -17.25 -4.08 0.47
N ILE A 55 -17.00 -3.19 -0.49
CA ILE A 55 -16.35 -3.50 -1.77
C ILE A 55 -14.96 -4.18 -1.63
N ILE A 56 -14.33 -4.00 -0.47
CA ILE A 56 -13.01 -4.51 -0.06
C ILE A 56 -13.08 -5.77 0.84
N ASN A 57 -14.28 -6.18 1.23
CA ASN A 57 -14.55 -7.28 2.15
C ASN A 57 -15.61 -8.22 1.57
N GLU A 58 -15.37 -8.60 0.31
CA GLU A 58 -16.25 -9.47 -0.47
C GLU A 58 -15.78 -10.92 -0.33
N ASP A 59 -16.68 -11.84 0.04
CA ASP A 59 -16.35 -13.25 0.30
C ASP A 59 -16.18 -14.06 -1.01
N ARG A 60 -16.67 -13.50 -2.13
CA ARG A 60 -16.66 -14.14 -3.44
C ARG A 60 -15.54 -13.61 -4.33
N VAL A 61 -14.70 -14.53 -4.80
CA VAL A 61 -13.51 -14.22 -5.63
C VAL A 61 -13.89 -13.56 -6.96
N GLU A 62 -15.02 -13.95 -7.56
CA GLU A 62 -15.52 -13.33 -8.80
C GLU A 62 -15.86 -11.84 -8.61
N ASP A 63 -16.53 -11.52 -7.51
CA ASP A 63 -16.99 -10.17 -7.19
C ASP A 63 -15.79 -9.28 -6.80
N LEU A 64 -14.79 -9.85 -6.11
CA LEU A 64 -13.50 -9.19 -5.84
C LEU A 64 -12.74 -8.88 -7.13
N ALA A 65 -12.71 -9.80 -8.10
CA ALA A 65 -12.04 -9.57 -9.39
C ALA A 65 -12.73 -8.47 -10.22
N SER A 66 -14.06 -8.42 -10.18
CA SER A 66 -14.83 -7.36 -10.85
C SER A 66 -14.58 -5.98 -10.22
N ASN A 67 -14.59 -5.89 -8.89
CA ASN A 67 -14.27 -4.66 -8.18
C ASN A 67 -12.80 -4.23 -8.42
N ALA A 68 -11.87 -5.18 -8.48
CA ALA A 68 -10.47 -4.90 -8.77
C ALA A 68 -10.26 -4.28 -10.16
N GLN A 69 -11.01 -4.70 -11.19
CA GLN A 69 -10.93 -4.09 -12.51
C GLN A 69 -11.28 -2.60 -12.50
N ILE A 70 -12.26 -2.19 -11.71
CA ILE A 70 -12.65 -0.79 -11.57
C ILE A 70 -11.53 0.03 -10.90
N PHE A 71 -10.92 -0.49 -9.84
CA PHE A 71 -9.80 0.19 -9.16
C PHE A 71 -8.54 0.28 -10.04
N ILE A 72 -8.20 -0.80 -10.75
CA ILE A 72 -7.05 -0.83 -11.66
C ILE A 72 -7.26 0.13 -12.82
N GLY A 73 -8.46 0.14 -13.42
CA GLY A 73 -8.81 1.07 -14.50
C GLY A 73 -8.78 2.53 -14.05
N ALA A 74 -9.45 2.86 -12.95
CA ALA A 74 -9.52 4.23 -12.43
C ALA A 74 -8.14 4.81 -12.07
N GLY A 75 -7.24 3.98 -11.53
CA GLY A 75 -5.86 4.36 -11.25
C GLY A 75 -5.00 4.50 -12.51
N ALA A 76 -5.19 3.62 -13.50
CA ALA A 76 -4.41 3.62 -14.73
C ALA A 76 -4.72 4.82 -15.63
N GLU A 77 -6.00 5.22 -15.78
CA GLU A 77 -6.38 6.31 -16.69
C GLU A 77 -5.87 7.68 -16.22
N SER A 78 -6.00 7.96 -14.92
CA SER A 78 -5.52 9.20 -14.30
C SER A 78 -3.99 9.30 -14.33
N THR A 79 -3.30 8.19 -14.03
CA THR A 79 -1.83 8.11 -14.08
C THR A 79 -1.30 8.21 -15.50
N ALA A 80 -1.92 7.54 -16.48
CA ALA A 80 -1.54 7.60 -17.88
C ALA A 80 -1.72 9.02 -18.45
N THR A 81 -2.77 9.72 -18.07
CA THR A 81 -3.02 11.11 -18.49
C THR A 81 -1.95 12.05 -17.93
N LEU A 82 -1.59 11.91 -16.64
CA LEU A 82 -0.51 12.70 -16.04
C LEU A 82 0.84 12.40 -16.70
N LEU A 83 1.17 11.12 -16.89
CA LEU A 83 2.42 10.70 -17.53
C LEU A 83 2.51 11.20 -18.97
N MET A 84 1.41 11.11 -19.74
CA MET A 84 1.35 11.63 -21.11
C MET A 84 1.44 13.16 -21.13
N GLY A 85 0.84 13.86 -20.15
CA GLY A 85 0.98 15.30 -19.99
C GLY A 85 2.41 15.74 -19.68
N VAL A 86 3.09 15.02 -18.78
CA VAL A 86 4.51 15.25 -18.46
C VAL A 86 5.37 14.97 -19.69
N ALA A 87 5.18 13.84 -20.37
CA ALA A 87 5.92 13.50 -21.59
C ALA A 87 5.70 14.54 -22.70
N TYR A 88 4.47 15.03 -22.87
CA TYR A 88 4.15 16.10 -23.83
C TYR A 88 4.88 17.41 -23.50
N LEU A 89 4.90 17.82 -22.22
CA LEU A 89 5.59 19.03 -21.80
C LEU A 89 7.10 18.92 -21.95
N LEU A 90 7.68 17.76 -21.64
CA LEU A 90 9.09 17.49 -21.83
C LEU A 90 9.51 17.55 -23.30
N LEU A 91 8.74 16.93 -24.20
CA LEU A 91 9.01 16.95 -25.65
C LEU A 91 8.77 18.33 -26.29
N LYS A 92 7.96 19.18 -25.68
CA LYS A 92 7.66 20.53 -26.20
C LYS A 92 8.67 21.58 -25.73
N HIS A 93 9.38 21.31 -24.64
CA HIS A 93 10.37 22.22 -24.05
C HIS A 93 11.78 21.62 -24.12
N ASP A 94 12.25 21.39 -25.36
CA ASP A 94 13.60 20.87 -25.67
C ASP A 94 14.73 21.70 -25.03
N HIS A 95 14.51 23.00 -24.83
CA HIS A 95 15.45 23.95 -24.22
C HIS A 95 15.66 23.78 -22.70
N VAL A 96 14.97 22.85 -22.04
CA VAL A 96 15.12 22.57 -20.59
C VAL A 96 16.17 21.47 -20.34
N TYR A 97 16.67 20.83 -21.41
CA TYR A 97 17.62 19.72 -21.36
C TYR A 97 19.10 20.10 -21.63
N ASP A 98 19.44 21.39 -21.61
CA ASP A 98 20.84 21.88 -21.61
C ASP A 98 21.51 21.78 -20.22
#